data_AF-A0A2S4KQ15-F1
#
_entry.id   AF-A0A2S4KQ15-F1
#
_cell.length_a   1.000
_cell.length_b   1.000
_cell.length_c   1.000
_cell.angle_alpha   90.00
_cell.angle_beta   90.00
_cell.angle_gamma   90.00
#
_symmetry.space_group_name_H-M   'P 1'
#
loop_
_entity.id
_entity.type
_entity.pdbx_description
1 polymer ?
#
loop_
_entity_poly.entity_id
_entity_poly.type
_entity_poly.pdbx_seq_one_letter_code
_entity_poly.pdbx_strand_id
1 'polypeptide(L)'
;MAEFVRAQIFGTTFEITSRYSDLQPVGMGAFGLVCSARDQLTNQNVAVKKIMKPFSTPVLAKRTYRELKLLKHLRHENVISLSDIFISPLEDIYFVTELLGTDLHRLLTSRPLEKQFIQYFLYQIM
;
A
#
# COMPACT_ATOMS: atom_id res chain seq x y z
N MET A 1 6.31 -8.14 22.98
CA MET A 1 5.35 -7.95 21.86
C MET A 1 5.50 -6.53 21.37
N ALA A 2 5.39 -6.29 20.06
CA ALA A 2 5.37 -4.91 19.57
C ALA A 2 4.12 -4.20 20.11
N GLU A 3 4.27 -2.98 20.62
CA GLU A 3 3.12 -2.17 21.03
C GLU A 3 2.41 -1.62 19.79
N PHE A 4 1.08 -1.75 19.77
CA PHE A 4 0.23 -1.23 18.71
C PHE A 4 -0.49 0.02 19.20
N VAL A 5 -0.46 1.07 18.38
CA VAL A 5 -1.20 2.31 18.57
C VAL A 5 -2.40 2.32 17.63
N ARG A 6 -3.53 2.83 18.14
CA ARG A 6 -4.76 2.99 17.37
C ARG A 6 -4.85 4.39 16.79
N ALA A 7 -5.14 4.47 15.49
CA ALA A 7 -5.42 5.73 14.80
C ALA A 7 -6.74 5.62 14.04
N GLN A 8 -7.59 6.65 14.14
CA GLN A 8 -8.86 6.69 13.42
C GLN A 8 -8.69 7.54 12.16
N ILE A 9 -8.81 6.92 10.97
CA ILE A 9 -8.59 7.60 9.68
C ILE A 9 -9.78 7.32 8.79
N PHE A 10 -10.53 8.36 8.41
CA PHE A 10 -11.74 8.25 7.58
C PHE A 10 -12.70 7.13 8.01
N GLY A 11 -12.98 7.02 9.31
CA GLY A 11 -13.88 6.00 9.84
C GLY A 11 -13.28 4.59 9.95
N THR A 12 -12.04 4.38 9.52
CA THR A 12 -11.31 3.12 9.65
C THR A 12 -10.31 3.19 10.81
N THR A 13 -10.39 2.24 11.74
CA THR A 13 -9.42 2.11 12.84
C THR A 13 -8.18 1.39 12.35
N PHE A 14 -7.02 2.05 12.36
CA PHE A 14 -5.71 1.46 12.10
C PHE A 14 -5.09 1.01 13.41
N GLU A 15 -4.44 -0.15 13.41
CA GLU A 15 -3.62 -0.68 14.51
C GLU A 15 -2.20 -0.86 13.97
N ILE A 16 -1.31 0.08 14.27
CA ILE A 16 0.05 0.16 13.73
C ILE A 16 1.10 0.12 14.84
N THR A 17 2.31 -0.30 14.53
CA THR A 17 3.44 -0.22 15.47
C THR A 17 4.08 1.16 15.45
N SER A 18 4.86 1.48 16.48
CA SER A 18 5.65 2.72 16.55
C SER A 18 6.67 2.90 15.41
N ARG A 19 6.91 1.86 14.61
CA ARG A 19 7.73 1.92 13.39
C ARG A 19 7.12 2.84 12.33
N TYR A 20 5.80 2.91 12.23
CA TYR A 20 5.13 3.68 11.18
C TYR A 20 4.44 4.89 11.81
N SER A 21 4.92 6.10 11.51
CA SER A 21 4.36 7.35 12.04
C SER A 21 3.69 8.19 10.96
N ASP A 22 2.98 9.24 11.38
CA ASP A 22 2.45 10.29 10.51
C ASP A 22 1.53 9.75 9.41
N LEU A 23 0.61 8.87 9.80
CA LEU A 23 -0.33 8.28 8.84
C LEU A 23 -1.19 9.36 8.20
N GLN A 24 -1.10 9.49 6.88
CA GLN A 24 -1.93 10.38 6.09
C GLN A 24 -2.65 9.59 5.00
N PRO A 25 -3.96 9.73 4.85
CA PRO A 25 -4.69 8.98 3.83
C PRO A 25 -4.30 9.45 2.43
N VAL A 26 -3.98 8.51 1.53
CA VAL A 26 -3.59 8.79 0.14
C VAL A 26 -4.61 8.25 -0.87
N GLY A 27 -5.37 7.22 -0.53
CA GLY A 27 -6.41 6.70 -1.40
C GLY A 27 -7.23 5.59 -0.78
N MET A 28 -8.42 5.37 -1.35
CA MET A 28 -9.28 4.22 -1.06
C MET A 28 -9.21 3.26 -2.25
N GLY A 29 -8.73 2.05 -2.01
CA GLY A 29 -8.82 0.95 -2.98
C GLY A 29 -10.07 0.10 -2.73
N ALA A 30 -10.36 -0.83 -3.66
CA ALA A 30 -11.52 -1.73 -3.56
C ALA A 30 -11.57 -2.62 -2.30
N PHE A 31 -10.45 -2.77 -1.57
CA PHE A 31 -10.32 -3.67 -0.41
C PHE A 31 -9.67 -3.01 0.82
N GLY A 32 -9.49 -1.69 0.83
CA GLY A 32 -8.85 -1.04 1.96
C GLY A 32 -8.48 0.43 1.76
N LEU A 33 -8.28 1.10 2.90
CA LEU A 33 -7.69 2.42 2.96
C LEU A 33 -6.16 2.29 2.88
N VAL A 34 -5.54 3.13 2.06
CA VAL A 34 -4.09 3.28 1.97
C VAL A 34 -3.71 4.61 2.61
N CYS A 35 -2.77 4.54 3.56
CA CYS A 35 -2.16 5.72 4.16
C CYS A 35 -0.69 5.78 3.78
N SER A 36 -0.16 6.96 3.49
CA SER A 36 1.28 7.18 3.58
C SER A 36 1.69 7.17 5.05
N ALA A 37 2.92 6.75 5.33
CA ALA A 37 3.53 6.82 6.65
C ALA A 37 5.04 7.01 6.51
N ARG A 38 5.68 7.44 7.60
CA ARG A 38 7.14 7.43 7.73
C ARG A 38 7.58 6.13 8.41
N ASP A 39 8.40 5.33 7.74
CA ASP A 39 9.06 4.19 8.37
C ASP A 39 10.27 4.69 9.17
N GLN A 40 10.19 4.59 10.49
CA GLN A 40 11.20 5.06 11.44
C GLN A 40 12.50 4.24 11.39
N LEU A 41 12.47 3.01 10.87
CA LEU A 41 13.68 2.18 10.76
C LEU A 41 14.49 2.52 9.51
N THR A 42 13.81 2.69 8.38
CA THR A 42 14.47 2.97 7.09
C THR A 42 14.55 4.46 6.76
N ASN A 43 13.82 5.29 7.51
CA ASN A 43 13.63 6.71 7.26
C ASN A 43 13.10 6.99 5.84
N GLN A 44 12.24 6.10 5.33
CA GLN A 44 11.60 6.20 4.02
C GLN A 44 10.10 6.47 4.17
N ASN A 45 9.53 7.14 3.17
CA ASN A 45 8.08 7.25 3.07
C ASN A 45 7.52 5.98 2.43
N VAL A 46 6.52 5.40 3.08
CA VAL A 46 5.92 4.13 2.68
C VAL A 46 4.41 4.28 2.51
N ALA A 47 3.80 3.39 1.74
CA ALA A 47 2.36 3.23 1.66
C ALA A 47 1.94 2.03 2.51
N VAL A 48 1.06 2.27 3.48
CA VAL A 48 0.48 1.26 4.38
C VAL A 48 -0.96 1.02 3.97
N LYS A 49 -1.21 -0.18 3.41
CA LYS A 49 -2.54 -0.63 3.01
C LYS A 49 -3.12 -1.55 4.09
N LYS A 50 -4.24 -1.16 4.68
CA LYS A 50 -4.99 -2.02 5.59
C LYS A 50 -5.93 -2.94 4.81
N ILE A 51 -5.78 -4.25 5.01
CA ILE A 51 -6.73 -5.26 4.53
C ILE A 51 -7.70 -5.59 5.67
N MET A 52 -8.95 -5.16 5.54
CA MET A 52 -9.94 -5.31 6.59
C MET A 52 -10.57 -6.70 6.57
N LYS A 53 -10.67 -7.34 7.74
CA LYS A 53 -11.34 -8.64 7.92
C LYS A 53 -10.95 -9.69 6.87
N PRO A 54 -9.64 -9.92 6.62
CA PRO A 54 -9.17 -10.73 5.49
C PRO A 54 -9.68 -12.18 5.53
N PHE A 55 -10.03 -12.68 6.71
CA PHE A 55 -10.49 -14.06 6.95
C PHE A 55 -12.01 -14.23 7.07
N SER A 56 -12.79 -13.15 6.87
CA SER A 56 -14.25 -13.18 7.05
C SER A 56 -14.98 -14.13 6.08
N THR A 57 -14.43 -14.38 4.89
CA THR A 57 -14.97 -15.35 3.94
C THR A 57 -13.83 -16.10 3.24
N PRO A 58 -14.04 -17.36 2.80
CA PRO A 58 -13.04 -18.10 2.05
C PRO A 58 -12.58 -17.38 0.76
N VAL A 59 -13.49 -16.65 0.12
CA VAL A 59 -13.19 -15.88 -1.10
C VAL A 59 -12.23 -14.73 -0.79
N LEU A 60 -12.49 -13.97 0.28
CA LEU A 60 -11.62 -12.86 0.69
C LEU A 60 -10.26 -13.37 1.19
N ALA A 61 -10.25 -14.46 1.95
CA ALA A 61 -9.01 -15.08 2.41
C ALA A 61 -8.13 -15.52 1.22
N LYS A 62 -8.73 -16.19 0.23
CA LYS A 62 -8.03 -16.59 -1.01
C LYS A 62 -7.52 -15.39 -1.81
N ARG A 63 -8.31 -14.30 -1.90
CA ARG A 63 -7.88 -13.05 -2.56
C ARG A 63 -6.69 -12.41 -1.85
N THR A 64 -6.77 -12.26 -0.53
CA THR A 64 -5.70 -11.69 0.30
C THR A 64 -4.42 -12.51 0.20
N TYR A 65 -4.52 -13.84 0.27
CA TYR A 65 -3.36 -14.72 0.12
C TYR A 65 -2.74 -14.62 -1.27
N ARG A 66 -3.55 -14.55 -2.33
CA ARG A 66 -3.04 -14.39 -3.70
C ARG A 66 -2.32 -13.05 -3.88
N GLU A 67 -2.87 -11.97 -3.34
CA GLU A 67 -2.23 -10.65 -3.38
C GLU A 67 -0.87 -10.67 -2.66
N LEU A 68 -0.84 -11.19 -1.44
CA LEU A 68 0.41 -11.37 -0.69
C LEU A 68 1.42 -12.23 -1.46
N LYS A 69 0.97 -13.35 -2.04
CA LYS A 69 1.84 -14.25 -2.80
C LYS A 69 2.44 -13.54 -4.01
N LEU A 70 1.65 -12.79 -4.78
CA LEU A 70 2.15 -12.03 -5.93
C LEU A 70 3.15 -10.96 -5.50
N LEU A 71 2.79 -10.13 -4.52
CA LEU A 71 3.66 -9.06 -4.01
C LEU A 71 4.99 -9.57 -3.44
N LYS A 72 5.01 -10.78 -2.86
CA LYS A 72 6.24 -11.39 -2.33
C LYS A 72 7.16 -11.97 -3.42
N HIS A 73 6.58 -12.46 -4.52
CA HIS A 73 7.35 -13.16 -5.57
C HIS A 73 7.82 -12.23 -6.69
N LEU A 74 7.06 -11.19 -7.01
CA LEU A 74 7.44 -10.23 -8.05
C LEU A 74 8.53 -9.30 -7.50
N ARG A 75 9.67 -9.26 -8.20
CA ARG A 75 10.81 -8.41 -7.87
C ARG A 75 11.33 -7.78 -9.16
N HIS A 76 10.94 -6.54 -9.41
CA HIS A 76 11.31 -5.80 -10.60
C HIS A 76 11.22 -4.30 -10.33
N GLU A 77 12.09 -3.49 -10.93
CA GLU A 77 12.13 -2.05 -10.68
C GLU A 77 10.84 -1.32 -11.08
N ASN A 78 10.13 -1.82 -12.10
CA ASN A 78 8.85 -1.27 -12.55
C ASN A 78 7.62 -1.99 -11.95
N VAL A 79 7.81 -2.84 -10.93
CA VAL A 79 6.72 -3.53 -10.24
C VAL A 79 6.77 -3.23 -8.75
N ILE A 80 5.65 -2.76 -8.22
CA ILE A 80 5.51 -2.43 -6.81
C ILE A 80 5.91 -3.62 -5.92
N SER A 81 6.75 -3.34 -4.93
CA SER A 81 7.33 -4.38 -4.07
C SER A 81 6.83 -4.27 -2.63
N LEU A 82 6.63 -5.43 -1.99
CA LEU A 82 6.32 -5.52 -0.56
C LEU A 82 7.58 -5.27 0.27
N SER A 83 7.58 -4.20 1.07
CA SER A 83 8.69 -3.89 1.99
C SER A 83 8.51 -4.51 3.37
N ASP A 84 7.27 -4.58 3.86
CA ASP A 84 6.93 -5.19 5.15
C ASP A 84 5.49 -5.73 5.16
N ILE A 85 5.21 -6.64 6.09
CA ILE A 85 3.87 -7.15 6.37
C ILE A 85 3.74 -7.42 7.86
N PHE A 86 2.61 -7.01 8.43
CA PHE A 86 2.28 -7.33 9.82
C PHE A 86 0.79 -7.57 10.01
N ILE A 87 0.48 -8.25 11.11
CA ILE A 87 -0.88 -8.56 11.54
C ILE A 87 -1.11 -7.83 12.87
N SER A 88 -2.23 -7.13 12.95
CA SER A 88 -2.65 -6.42 14.16
C SER A 88 -3.35 -7.35 15.17
N PRO A 89 -3.54 -6.92 16.44
CA PRO A 89 -4.32 -7.67 17.43
C PRO A 89 -5.75 -7.99 17.00
N LEU A 90 -6.39 -7.15 16.17
CA LEU A 90 -7.72 -7.42 15.60
C LEU A 90 -7.70 -8.32 14.35
N GLU A 91 -6.59 -8.99 14.08
CA GLU A 91 -6.38 -9.89 12.94
C GLU A 91 -6.53 -9.24 11.55
N ASP A 92 -6.50 -7.90 11.49
CA ASP A 92 -6.33 -7.18 10.24
C ASP A 92 -4.87 -7.29 9.75
N ILE A 93 -4.70 -7.45 8.44
CA ILE A 93 -3.37 -7.53 7.79
C ILE A 93 -3.02 -6.17 7.20
N TYR A 94 -1.76 -5.78 7.33
CA TYR A 94 -1.22 -4.55 6.75
C TYR A 94 -0.11 -4.89 5.77
N PHE A 95 -0.23 -4.40 4.54
CA PHE A 95 0.84 -4.45 3.55
C PHE A 95 1.55 -3.10 3.51
N VAL A 96 2.87 -3.14 3.56
CA VAL A 96 3.71 -1.95 3.44
C VAL A 96 4.47 -2.04 2.13
N THR A 97 4.39 -0.99 1.32
CA THR A 97 5.08 -0.87 0.03
C THR A 97 5.79 0.48 -0.05
N GLU A 98 6.53 0.70 -1.13
CA GLU A 98 6.97 2.05 -1.48
C GLU A 98 5.79 3.01 -1.67
N LEU A 99 6.01 4.29 -1.36
CA LEU A 99 5.05 5.35 -1.61
C LEU A 99 5.33 6.00 -2.98
N LEU A 100 4.37 5.88 -3.89
CA LEU A 100 4.42 6.53 -5.21
C LEU A 100 3.64 7.85 -5.18
N GLY A 101 4.16 8.88 -5.87
CA GLY A 101 3.63 10.25 -5.76
C GLY A 101 2.28 10.48 -6.47
N THR A 102 2.03 9.79 -7.58
CA THR A 102 0.76 9.88 -8.33
C THR A 102 0.57 8.65 -9.19
N ASP A 103 -0.66 8.44 -9.67
CA ASP A 103 -0.97 7.45 -10.70
C ASP A 103 -1.00 8.09 -12.11
N LEU A 104 -0.94 7.23 -13.13
CA LEU A 104 -0.95 7.65 -14.54
C LEU A 104 -2.28 8.29 -14.95
N HIS A 105 -3.41 7.90 -14.35
CA HIS A 105 -4.73 8.47 -14.66
C HIS A 105 -4.80 9.96 -14.27
N ARG A 106 -4.30 10.33 -13.09
CA ARG A 106 -4.18 11.73 -12.66
C ARG A 106 -3.25 12.53 -13.58
N LEU A 107 -2.13 11.95 -14.01
CA LEU A 107 -1.21 12.62 -14.93
C LEU A 107 -1.88 12.92 -16.27
N LEU A 108 -2.55 11.94 -16.86
CA LEU A 108 -3.24 12.06 -18.15
C LEU A 108 -4.40 13.06 -18.13
N THR A 109 -5.08 13.19 -16.99
CA THR A 109 -6.20 14.14 -16.84
C THR A 109 -5.73 15.56 -16.52
N SER A 110 -4.57 15.74 -15.89
CA SER A 110 -4.04 17.05 -15.52
C SER A 110 -3.45 17.85 -16.68
N ARG A 111 -2.77 17.19 -17.64
CA ARG A 111 -2.12 17.84 -18.77
C ARG A 111 -1.83 16.85 -19.91
N PRO A 112 -1.75 17.33 -21.17
CA PRO A 112 -1.21 16.52 -22.27
C PRO A 112 0.22 16.05 -21.97
N LEU A 113 0.54 14.80 -22.32
CA LEU A 113 1.88 14.25 -22.18
C LEU A 113 2.72 14.51 -23.44
N GLU A 114 3.96 14.94 -23.24
CA GLU A 114 4.93 15.03 -24.33
C GLU A 114 5.34 13.63 -24.81
N LYS A 115 5.70 13.53 -26.10
CA LYS A 115 6.03 12.25 -26.74
C LYS A 115 7.12 11.45 -26.01
N GLN A 116 8.11 12.13 -25.45
CA GLN A 116 9.18 11.50 -24.68
C GLN A 116 8.67 10.80 -23.42
N PHE A 117 7.74 11.42 -22.68
CA PHE A 117 7.15 10.80 -21.49
C PHE A 117 6.27 9.60 -21.86
N ILE A 118 5.55 9.67 -22.98
CA ILE A 118 4.77 8.53 -23.49
C ILE A 118 5.69 7.34 -23.78
N GLN A 119 6.81 7.57 -24.49
CA GLN A 119 7.79 6.52 -24.78
C GLN A 119 8.38 5.93 -23.49
N TYR A 120 8.72 6.78 -22.53
CA TYR A 120 9.31 6.34 -21.26
C TYR A 120 8.33 5.53 -20.40
N PHE A 121 7.05 5.92 -20.31
CA PHE A 121 6.05 5.14 -19.59
C PHE A 121 5.77 3.80 -20.27
N LEU A 122 5.67 3.77 -21.61
CA LEU A 122 5.48 2.52 -22.34
C LEU A 122 6.68 1.58 -22.18
N TYR A 123 7.90 2.10 -22.18
CA TYR A 123 9.11 1.31 -21.94
C TYR A 123 9.11 0.64 -20.56
N GLN A 124 8.62 1.32 -19.51
CA GLN A 124 8.54 0.73 -18.18
C GLN A 124 7.38 -0.25 -17.98
N ILE A 125 6.32 -0.14 -18.79
CA ILE A 125 5.15 -1.02 -18.72
C ILE A 125 5.41 -2.36 -19.41
N MET A 126 6.23 -2.36 -20.46
CA MET A 126 6.48 -3.51 -21.35
C MET A 126 7.75 -4.26 -20.96
#